data_AF-A0ABD3XC16-F1
#
_entry.id   AF-A0ABD3XC16-F1
#
_cell.length_a   1.000
_cell.length_b   1.000
_cell.length_c   1.000
_cell.angle_alpha   90.00
_cell.angle_beta   90.00
_cell.angle_gamma   90.00
#
_symmetry.space_group_name_H-M   'P 1'
#
loop_
_entity.id
_entity.type
_entity.pdbx_description
1 polymer ?
#
loop_
_entity_poly.entity_id
_entity_poly.type
_entity_poly.pdbx_seq_one_letter_code
_entity_poly.pdbx_strand_id
1 'polypeptide(L)'
;MLLITSKLILLTLAFCQDILLSDCFNNGVDFDSDLSIEFLQSHLTQHHKPFYTKPEVVINGKYTADKDAINGSKIENICQAYISLFGEHSSDFVRCSVENARPFRFCEGCAVFYKQTTTTYNDILQDDEKMSNCRTMLLSSDRVQVIRSVEQNIMKIWEDAACDQCFDGKIEEAENGSVTYELAQSTKDYLILYKNFTECRSDYVNVTGNDSVCNNCKHYYLAMNKMFNDLLMNSEHICMDIVDMMNYTRLMWGGELGCTNIPRLIEPIIIIAVVFFIMPFIFYGSLKFYGTKTEKKIMKQKRLTPSRAKPDGFIGNGERAVLLDNEETPTSLWKTRGHHS
;
A
#
# COMPACT_ATOMS: atom_id res chain seq x y z
N MET A 1 24.13 -17.03 -32.35
CA MET A 1 23.63 -15.66 -32.59
C MET A 1 22.28 -15.41 -31.92
N LEU A 2 21.18 -16.06 -32.33
CA LEU A 2 19.82 -15.84 -31.79
C LEU A 2 19.71 -15.82 -30.24
N LEU A 3 20.46 -16.68 -29.55
CA LEU A 3 20.50 -16.72 -28.07
C LEU A 3 21.11 -15.46 -27.42
N ILE A 4 21.97 -14.72 -28.11
CA ILE A 4 22.58 -13.48 -27.60
C ILE A 4 21.61 -12.30 -27.79
N THR A 5 20.97 -12.19 -28.95
CA THR A 5 19.93 -11.18 -29.19
C THR A 5 18.71 -11.39 -28.27
N SER A 6 18.30 -12.64 -28.04
CA SER A 6 17.24 -12.97 -27.07
C SER A 6 17.60 -12.52 -25.64
N LYS A 7 18.82 -12.78 -25.17
CA LYS A 7 19.26 -12.31 -23.84
C LYS A 7 19.40 -10.78 -23.75
N LEU A 8 19.82 -10.11 -24.82
CA LEU A 8 19.93 -8.65 -24.85
C LEU A 8 18.55 -7.97 -24.84
N ILE A 9 17.56 -8.56 -25.52
CA ILE A 9 16.16 -8.12 -25.47
C ILE A 9 15.58 -8.30 -24.05
N LEU A 10 15.83 -9.45 -23.41
CA LEU A 10 15.44 -9.66 -22.01
C LEU A 10 16.11 -8.66 -21.03
N LEU A 11 17.38 -8.33 -21.24
CA LEU A 11 18.09 -7.32 -20.45
C LEU A 11 17.55 -5.90 -20.67
N THR A 12 17.16 -5.54 -21.90
CA THR A 12 16.55 -4.21 -22.18
C THR A 12 15.12 -4.11 -21.66
N LEU A 13 14.36 -5.20 -21.66
CA LEU A 13 13.04 -5.25 -21.01
C LEU A 13 13.16 -5.14 -19.48
N ALA A 14 14.11 -5.85 -18.85
CA ALA A 14 14.40 -5.72 -17.43
C ALA A 14 14.81 -4.29 -17.05
N PHE A 15 15.80 -3.70 -17.74
CA PHE A 15 16.21 -2.31 -17.51
C PHE A 15 15.07 -1.31 -17.74
N CYS A 16 14.17 -1.54 -18.70
CA CYS A 16 13.02 -0.69 -18.90
C CYS A 16 12.03 -0.77 -17.72
N GLN A 17 11.82 -1.97 -17.17
CA GLN A 17 10.99 -2.18 -15.99
C GLN A 17 11.61 -1.60 -14.72
N ASP A 18 12.92 -1.75 -14.52
CA ASP A 18 13.66 -1.17 -13.38
C ASP A 18 13.68 0.37 -13.42
N ILE A 19 13.85 0.98 -14.61
CA ILE A 19 13.81 2.44 -14.78
C ILE A 19 12.39 2.98 -14.56
N LEU A 20 11.35 2.30 -15.08
CA LEU A 20 9.96 2.68 -14.81
C LEU A 20 9.63 2.60 -13.31
N LEU A 21 10.09 1.56 -12.61
CA LEU A 21 9.94 1.45 -11.14
C LEU A 21 10.67 2.57 -10.39
N SER A 22 11.88 2.94 -10.82
CA SER A 22 12.67 4.04 -10.24
C SER A 22 11.96 5.39 -10.31
N ASP A 23 11.40 5.74 -11.46
CA ASP A 23 10.73 7.03 -11.66
C ASP A 23 9.29 7.06 -11.08
N CYS A 24 8.61 5.90 -10.99
CA CYS A 24 7.35 5.77 -10.28
C CYS A 24 7.51 6.01 -8.77
N PHE A 25 8.54 5.44 -8.14
CA PHE A 25 8.75 5.56 -6.69
C PHE A 25 9.00 7.00 -6.22
N ASN A 26 9.59 7.85 -7.06
CA ASN A 26 9.88 9.25 -6.71
C ASN A 26 8.74 10.24 -7.03
N ASN A 27 7.72 9.83 -7.79
CA ASN A 27 6.66 10.74 -8.26
C ASN A 27 5.23 10.36 -7.83
N GLY A 28 5.06 9.34 -6.98
CA GLY A 28 3.77 9.03 -6.37
C GLY A 28 2.66 8.70 -7.37
N VAL A 29 3.00 7.94 -8.42
CA VAL A 29 2.05 7.47 -9.42
C VAL A 29 1.37 6.19 -8.90
N ASP A 30 0.04 6.23 -8.77
CA ASP A 30 -0.74 5.06 -8.31
C ASP A 30 -0.53 3.84 -9.23
N PHE A 31 -0.44 2.66 -8.62
CA PHE A 31 -0.15 1.41 -9.34
C PHE A 31 -1.44 0.82 -9.91
N ASP A 32 -1.55 0.83 -11.24
CA ASP A 32 -2.73 0.32 -11.92
C ASP A 32 -2.87 -1.21 -11.78
N SER A 33 -4.07 -1.65 -11.41
CA SER A 33 -4.38 -3.06 -11.07
C SER A 33 -5.63 -3.56 -11.79
N ASP A 34 -5.78 -3.11 -13.04
CA ASP A 34 -6.95 -3.27 -13.93
C ASP A 34 -7.17 -4.71 -14.47
N LEU A 35 -6.96 -5.73 -13.64
CA LEU A 35 -7.21 -7.14 -13.96
C LEU A 35 -8.16 -7.84 -12.96
N SER A 36 -8.83 -7.09 -12.09
CA SER A 36 -9.86 -7.63 -11.17
C SER A 36 -11.13 -6.78 -11.02
N ILE A 37 -11.20 -5.59 -11.65
CA ILE A 37 -12.26 -4.60 -11.36
C ILE A 37 -13.61 -4.99 -11.97
N GLU A 38 -13.66 -5.55 -13.19
CA GLU A 38 -14.91 -5.95 -13.87
C GLU A 38 -15.79 -6.88 -13.02
N PHE A 39 -15.19 -7.75 -12.19
CA PHE A 39 -15.96 -8.68 -11.36
C PHE A 39 -16.69 -7.97 -10.21
N LEU A 40 -16.06 -6.98 -9.57
CA LEU A 40 -16.62 -6.23 -8.43
C LEU A 40 -17.64 -5.17 -8.87
N GLN A 41 -17.42 -4.53 -10.01
CA GLN A 41 -18.28 -3.44 -10.51
C GLN A 41 -19.72 -3.92 -10.83
N SER A 42 -19.89 -5.22 -11.12
CA SER A 42 -21.19 -5.84 -11.39
C SER A 42 -22.11 -5.98 -10.16
N HIS A 43 -21.59 -5.90 -8.93
CA HIS A 43 -22.35 -6.13 -7.70
C HIS A 43 -22.60 -4.87 -6.86
N LEU A 44 -21.73 -3.86 -6.94
CA LEU A 44 -21.86 -2.64 -6.12
C LEU A 44 -22.84 -1.59 -6.70
N THR A 45 -23.22 -1.72 -7.97
CA THR A 45 -23.94 -0.69 -8.73
C THR A 45 -25.46 -0.63 -8.49
N GLN A 46 -26.07 -1.54 -7.72
CA GLN A 46 -27.53 -1.61 -7.57
C GLN A 46 -28.13 -0.93 -6.32
N HIS A 47 -27.32 -0.54 -5.31
CA HIS A 47 -27.87 -0.07 -4.02
C HIS A 47 -27.47 1.33 -3.54
N HIS A 48 -26.49 2.00 -4.15
CA HIS A 48 -26.09 3.36 -3.74
C HIS A 48 -27.02 4.44 -4.29
N LYS A 49 -28.11 4.71 -3.57
CA LYS A 49 -28.72 6.05 -3.57
C LYS A 49 -27.82 7.02 -2.78
N PRO A 50 -27.65 8.28 -3.22
CA PRO A 50 -26.84 9.25 -2.51
C PRO A 50 -27.54 9.73 -1.22
N PHE A 51 -27.22 9.11 -0.09
CA PHE A 51 -27.54 9.63 1.25
C PHE A 51 -26.60 10.80 1.61
N TYR A 52 -26.69 11.89 0.85
CA TYR A 52 -26.04 13.16 1.18
C TYR A 52 -26.87 13.95 2.20
N THR A 53 -26.88 13.47 3.44
CA THR A 53 -27.17 14.34 4.59
C THR A 53 -25.95 15.20 4.88
N LYS A 54 -26.15 16.52 4.94
CA LYS A 54 -25.11 17.52 5.22
C LYS A 54 -24.35 17.18 6.52
N PRO A 55 -23.02 17.07 6.52
CA PRO A 55 -22.27 16.82 7.74
C PRO A 55 -22.30 18.07 8.64
N GLU A 56 -22.82 17.92 9.85
CA GLU A 56 -22.64 18.89 10.93
C GLU A 56 -21.38 18.54 11.70
N VAL A 57 -20.34 19.37 11.57
CA VAL A 57 -19.05 19.14 12.24
C VAL A 57 -19.19 19.56 13.70
N VAL A 58 -19.53 18.61 14.57
CA VAL A 58 -19.67 18.83 16.02
C VAL A 58 -18.29 18.96 16.66
N ILE A 59 -17.69 20.14 16.53
CA ILE A 59 -16.52 20.52 17.32
C ILE A 59 -16.98 20.71 18.77
N ASN A 60 -16.45 19.89 19.68
CA ASN A 60 -16.85 19.74 21.09
C ASN A 60 -18.13 18.91 21.31
N GLY A 61 -18.05 17.59 21.12
CA GLY A 61 -19.10 16.66 21.53
C GLY A 61 -19.19 16.54 23.06
N LYS A 62 -20.15 17.23 23.68
CA LYS A 62 -20.44 17.09 25.12
C LYS A 62 -21.60 16.12 25.34
N TYR A 63 -21.31 14.84 25.55
CA TYR A 63 -22.31 13.85 25.94
C TYR A 63 -22.63 13.99 27.45
N THR A 64 -23.90 14.22 27.78
CA THR A 64 -24.39 14.18 29.15
C THR A 64 -25.17 12.89 29.37
N ALA A 65 -24.59 11.95 30.12
CA ALA A 65 -25.32 10.77 30.57
C ALA A 65 -26.52 11.19 31.43
N ASP A 66 -27.72 10.72 31.05
CA ASP A 66 -28.92 10.87 31.87
C ASP A 66 -28.80 9.97 33.11
N LYS A 67 -29.04 10.52 34.30
CA LYS A 67 -28.91 9.82 35.58
C LYS A 67 -30.26 9.53 36.24
N ASP A 68 -31.37 9.97 35.65
CA ASP A 68 -32.69 9.89 36.28
C ASP A 68 -33.37 8.51 36.11
N ALA A 69 -32.69 7.54 35.47
CA ALA A 69 -33.11 6.14 35.40
C ALA A 69 -32.98 5.37 36.75
N ILE A 70 -32.24 5.89 37.74
CA ILE A 70 -32.04 5.22 39.04
C ILE A 70 -33.15 5.59 40.04
N ASN A 71 -34.37 5.12 39.81
CA ASN A 71 -35.46 5.25 40.77
C ASN A 71 -36.42 4.04 40.76
N GLY A 72 -36.10 3.00 41.53
CA GLY A 72 -37.04 1.91 41.82
C GLY A 72 -36.46 0.51 42.04
N SER A 73 -35.20 0.24 41.67
CA SER A 73 -34.57 -1.07 41.88
C SER A 73 -33.87 -1.19 43.23
N LYS A 74 -34.17 -2.29 43.93
CA LYS A 74 -33.38 -2.83 45.05
C LYS A 74 -31.92 -2.99 44.59
N ILE A 75 -30.96 -2.44 45.37
CA ILE A 75 -29.52 -2.47 45.06
C ILE A 75 -29.11 -3.86 44.54
N GLU A 76 -28.75 -3.90 43.25
CA GLU A 76 -28.22 -5.08 42.61
C GLU A 76 -26.77 -5.31 43.06
N ASN A 77 -26.25 -6.52 42.88
CA ASN A 77 -24.85 -6.81 43.27
C ASN A 77 -23.90 -5.84 42.53
N ILE A 78 -22.88 -5.32 43.21
CA ILE A 78 -21.88 -4.41 42.62
C ILE A 78 -21.30 -5.01 41.32
N CYS A 79 -21.02 -6.32 41.31
CA CYS A 79 -20.54 -7.01 40.11
C CYS A 79 -21.59 -7.09 38.98
N GLN A 80 -22.87 -7.11 39.32
CA GLN A 80 -23.98 -7.10 38.36
C GLN A 80 -24.18 -5.71 37.76
N ALA A 81 -24.00 -4.64 38.55
CA ALA A 81 -23.95 -3.27 38.05
C ALA A 81 -22.77 -3.08 37.07
N TYR A 82 -21.58 -3.59 37.41
CA TYR A 82 -20.43 -3.59 36.49
C TYR A 82 -20.69 -4.36 35.19
N ILE A 83 -21.32 -5.55 35.24
CA ILE A 83 -21.75 -6.28 34.02
C ILE A 83 -22.70 -5.42 33.18
N SER A 84 -23.70 -4.80 33.82
CA SER A 84 -24.71 -3.99 33.12
C SER A 84 -24.08 -2.80 32.40
N LEU A 85 -23.23 -2.04 33.10
CA LEU A 85 -22.57 -0.84 32.57
C LEU A 85 -21.59 -1.19 31.44
N PHE A 86 -20.78 -2.26 31.61
CA PHE A 86 -19.91 -2.75 30.54
C PHE A 86 -20.73 -3.23 29.33
N GLY A 87 -21.85 -3.92 29.55
CA GLY A 87 -22.75 -4.38 28.49
C GLY A 87 -23.40 -3.22 27.71
N GLU A 88 -23.78 -2.16 28.40
CA GLU A 88 -24.31 -0.93 27.79
C GLU A 88 -23.25 -0.22 26.94
N HIS A 89 -22.09 0.12 27.52
CA HIS A 89 -21.04 0.86 26.81
C HIS A 89 -20.42 0.07 25.65
N SER A 90 -20.20 -1.24 25.81
CA SER A 90 -19.71 -2.09 24.71
C SER A 90 -20.73 -2.26 23.59
N SER A 91 -22.03 -2.35 23.91
CA SER A 91 -23.11 -2.34 22.93
C SER A 91 -23.18 -1.02 22.17
N ASP A 92 -23.05 0.11 22.86
CA ASP A 92 -23.07 1.44 22.27
C ASP A 92 -21.83 1.72 21.40
N PHE A 93 -20.65 1.26 21.81
CA PHE A 93 -19.45 1.26 20.98
C PHE A 93 -19.64 0.44 19.70
N VAL A 94 -20.18 -0.79 19.79
CA VAL A 94 -20.42 -1.64 18.62
C VAL A 94 -21.47 -1.02 17.69
N ARG A 95 -22.56 -0.43 18.23
CA ARG A 95 -23.56 0.30 17.44
C ARG A 95 -22.90 1.48 16.70
N CYS A 96 -22.18 2.33 17.42
CA CYS A 96 -21.47 3.47 16.85
C CYS A 96 -20.48 3.05 15.75
N SER A 97 -19.74 1.95 15.97
CA SER A 97 -18.77 1.41 15.02
C SER A 97 -19.40 1.00 13.69
N VAL A 98 -20.60 0.41 13.74
CA VAL A 98 -21.36 0.02 12.53
C VAL A 98 -21.99 1.24 11.85
N GLU A 99 -22.54 2.17 12.62
CA GLU A 99 -23.16 3.40 12.11
C GLU A 99 -22.15 4.34 11.43
N ASN A 100 -20.92 4.42 11.96
CA ASN A 100 -19.84 5.25 11.42
C ASN A 100 -18.88 4.47 10.50
N ALA A 101 -19.26 3.29 10.01
CA ALA A 101 -18.44 2.51 9.08
C ALA A 101 -18.44 3.07 7.65
N ARG A 102 -19.51 3.76 7.22
CA ARG A 102 -19.66 4.34 5.87
C ARG A 102 -20.51 5.63 5.86
N PRO A 103 -19.94 6.82 5.57
CA PRO A 103 -18.51 7.10 5.41
C PRO A 103 -17.74 6.79 6.70
N PHE A 104 -16.47 6.37 6.60
CA PHE A 104 -15.72 5.95 7.78
C PHE A 104 -15.38 7.18 8.65
N ARG A 105 -15.95 7.21 9.87
CA ARG A 105 -15.81 8.25 10.91
C ARG A 105 -15.72 7.61 12.30
N PHE A 106 -15.12 6.43 12.34
CA PHE A 106 -15.17 5.56 13.49
C PHE A 106 -14.38 6.13 14.67
N CYS A 107 -13.17 6.64 14.42
CA CYS A 107 -12.33 7.17 15.49
C CYS A 107 -12.95 8.46 16.07
N GLU A 108 -13.29 9.42 15.22
CA GLU A 108 -13.87 10.71 15.62
C GLU A 108 -15.24 10.58 16.30
N GLY A 109 -16.07 9.63 15.84
CA GLY A 109 -17.44 9.43 16.32
C GLY A 109 -17.55 8.54 17.56
N CYS A 110 -16.70 7.52 17.72
CA CYS A 110 -16.87 6.48 18.74
C CYS A 110 -15.91 6.56 19.93
N ALA A 111 -15.04 7.58 19.97
CA ALA A 111 -14.11 7.88 21.07
C ALA A 111 -14.76 7.87 22.47
N VAL A 112 -16.00 8.38 22.59
CA VAL A 112 -16.76 8.41 23.85
C VAL A 112 -17.05 7.01 24.37
N PHE A 113 -17.65 6.15 23.55
CA PHE A 113 -18.05 4.80 23.96
C PHE A 113 -16.84 3.87 24.13
N TYR A 114 -15.79 4.07 23.33
CA TYR A 114 -14.49 3.39 23.52
C TYR A 114 -13.91 3.69 24.92
N LYS A 115 -13.89 4.98 25.29
CA LYS A 115 -13.42 5.41 26.61
C LYS A 115 -14.27 4.83 27.73
N GLN A 116 -15.59 4.97 27.69
CA GLN A 116 -16.49 4.49 28.75
C GLN A 116 -16.39 2.96 28.95
N THR A 117 -16.26 2.20 27.86
CA THR A 117 -16.06 0.74 27.92
C THR A 117 -14.74 0.39 28.59
N THR A 118 -13.63 1.00 28.12
CA THR A 118 -12.29 0.73 28.66
C THR A 118 -12.12 1.23 30.10
N THR A 119 -12.72 2.36 30.49
CA THR A 119 -12.78 2.79 31.90
C THR A 119 -13.50 1.74 32.75
N THR A 120 -14.70 1.32 32.36
CA THR A 120 -15.50 0.35 33.11
C THR A 120 -14.79 -1.01 33.25
N TYR A 121 -14.09 -1.48 32.21
CA TYR A 121 -13.29 -2.69 32.30
C TYR A 121 -12.07 -2.53 33.24
N ASN A 122 -11.42 -1.36 33.22
CA ASN A 122 -10.32 -1.04 34.14
C ASN A 122 -10.79 -0.91 35.60
N ASP A 123 -12.03 -0.49 35.85
CA ASP A 123 -12.61 -0.49 37.20
C ASP A 123 -12.86 -1.93 37.70
N ILE A 124 -13.37 -2.81 36.84
CA ILE A 124 -13.51 -4.25 37.15
C ILE A 124 -12.14 -4.90 37.42
N LEU A 125 -11.07 -4.45 36.76
CA LEU A 125 -9.70 -4.90 37.03
C LEU A 125 -9.13 -4.36 38.35
N GLN A 126 -9.61 -3.21 38.82
CA GLN A 126 -9.11 -2.51 40.02
C GLN A 126 -9.96 -2.76 41.29
N ASP A 127 -11.11 -3.43 41.20
CA ASP A 127 -11.92 -3.83 42.36
C ASP A 127 -11.06 -4.59 43.40
N ASP A 128 -10.88 -3.98 44.57
CA ASP A 128 -10.07 -4.49 45.67
C ASP A 128 -10.75 -5.69 46.33
N GLU A 129 -9.98 -6.68 46.78
CA GLU A 129 -10.47 -7.94 47.36
C GLU A 129 -11.37 -7.73 48.60
N LYS A 130 -11.37 -6.52 49.17
CA LYS A 130 -12.13 -6.11 50.35
C LYS A 130 -13.55 -5.61 50.04
N MET A 131 -13.86 -5.23 48.80
CA MET A 131 -15.15 -4.63 48.44
C MET A 131 -16.12 -5.67 47.86
N SER A 132 -15.76 -6.30 46.73
CA SER A 132 -16.67 -7.23 46.03
C SER A 132 -16.02 -8.41 45.29
N ASN A 133 -14.69 -8.38 45.04
CA ASN A 133 -13.98 -9.43 44.29
C ASN A 133 -14.56 -9.70 42.88
N CYS A 134 -15.15 -8.67 42.25
CA CYS A 134 -15.74 -8.74 40.93
C CYS A 134 -14.71 -9.13 39.87
N ARG A 135 -13.47 -8.69 40.00
CA ARG A 135 -12.34 -9.10 39.16
C ARG A 135 -12.27 -10.62 38.97
N THR A 136 -12.31 -11.39 40.07
CA THR A 136 -12.20 -12.85 40.02
C THR A 136 -13.51 -13.49 39.56
N MET A 137 -14.64 -12.96 40.04
CA MET A 137 -15.97 -13.45 39.68
C MET A 137 -16.26 -13.31 38.18
N LEU A 138 -15.91 -12.17 37.58
CA LEU A 138 -16.27 -11.79 36.22
C LEU A 138 -15.20 -12.17 35.17
N LEU A 139 -13.92 -12.13 35.52
CA LEU A 139 -12.82 -12.24 34.54
C LEU A 139 -11.97 -13.51 34.66
N SER A 140 -12.23 -14.40 35.62
CA SER A 140 -11.46 -15.65 35.78
C SER A 140 -12.22 -16.85 36.34
N SER A 141 -13.49 -16.73 36.73
CA SER A 141 -14.28 -17.87 37.22
C SER A 141 -14.71 -18.83 36.11
N ASP A 142 -14.98 -18.32 34.91
CA ASP A 142 -15.43 -19.11 33.77
C ASP A 142 -14.33 -19.48 32.76
N ARG A 143 -14.54 -20.61 32.08
CA ARG A 143 -13.69 -21.06 30.95
C ARG A 143 -13.81 -20.17 29.72
N VAL A 144 -14.93 -19.46 29.56
CA VAL A 144 -15.20 -18.54 28.45
C VAL A 144 -15.30 -17.14 29.03
N GLN A 145 -14.22 -16.38 28.93
CA GLN A 145 -14.08 -15.07 29.58
C GLN A 145 -14.67 -13.98 28.67
N VAL A 146 -16.00 -13.98 28.53
CA VAL A 146 -16.73 -13.16 27.54
C VAL A 146 -16.36 -11.68 27.64
N ILE A 147 -16.39 -11.10 28.84
CA ILE A 147 -16.07 -9.67 29.09
C ILE A 147 -14.66 -9.33 28.58
N ARG A 148 -13.66 -10.15 28.93
CA ARG A 148 -12.28 -9.99 28.45
C ARG A 148 -12.17 -10.12 26.93
N SER A 149 -12.90 -11.05 26.31
CA SER A 149 -12.88 -11.23 24.86
C SER A 149 -13.59 -10.09 24.11
N VAL A 150 -14.62 -9.48 24.70
CA VAL A 150 -15.29 -8.29 24.15
C VAL A 150 -14.35 -7.10 24.23
N GLU A 151 -13.77 -6.83 25.39
CA GLU A 151 -12.78 -5.76 25.58
C GLU A 151 -11.60 -5.90 24.60
N GLN A 152 -11.01 -7.09 24.49
CA GLN A 152 -9.88 -7.34 23.58
C GLN A 152 -10.23 -7.11 22.10
N ASN A 153 -11.47 -7.38 21.69
CA ASN A 153 -11.94 -7.06 20.35
C ASN A 153 -12.16 -5.54 20.17
N ILE A 154 -12.67 -4.85 21.19
CA ILE A 154 -12.90 -3.39 21.18
C ILE A 154 -11.56 -2.63 21.11
N MET A 155 -10.61 -2.97 21.99
CA MET A 155 -9.23 -2.47 21.92
C MET A 155 -8.61 -2.74 20.55
N LYS A 156 -8.71 -3.98 20.05
CA LYS A 156 -8.12 -4.33 18.76
C LYS A 156 -8.71 -3.52 17.59
N ILE A 157 -10.03 -3.29 17.56
CA ILE A 157 -10.65 -2.48 16.49
C ILE A 157 -10.13 -1.02 16.53
N TRP A 158 -9.89 -0.48 17.73
CA TRP A 158 -9.30 0.84 17.93
C TRP A 158 -7.82 0.91 17.51
N GLU A 159 -7.03 -0.12 17.84
CA GLU A 159 -5.62 -0.28 17.48
C GLU A 159 -5.44 -0.52 15.96
N ASP A 160 -6.19 -1.44 15.35
CA ASP A 160 -6.17 -1.74 13.90
C ASP A 160 -6.56 -0.51 13.05
N ALA A 161 -7.38 0.40 13.59
CA ALA A 161 -7.75 1.67 12.96
C ALA A 161 -6.80 2.85 13.30
N ALA A 162 -5.75 2.59 14.09
CA ALA A 162 -4.78 3.58 14.57
C ALA A 162 -5.43 4.83 15.20
N CYS A 163 -6.57 4.67 15.88
CA CYS A 163 -7.42 5.81 16.28
C CYS A 163 -6.74 6.78 17.27
N ASP A 164 -5.77 6.32 18.06
CA ASP A 164 -4.96 7.21 18.92
C ASP A 164 -4.25 8.32 18.12
N GLN A 165 -3.89 8.06 16.84
CA GLN A 165 -3.26 9.05 15.97
C GLN A 165 -4.22 10.17 15.50
N CYS A 166 -5.51 10.07 15.81
CA CYS A 166 -6.49 11.11 15.53
C CYS A 166 -6.50 12.24 16.59
N PHE A 167 -5.92 12.00 17.79
CA PHE A 167 -6.10 12.82 19.00
C PHE A 167 -4.79 13.45 19.51
N ASP A 168 -4.90 14.59 20.20
CA ASP A 168 -3.77 15.24 20.87
C ASP A 168 -3.67 14.74 22.31
N GLY A 169 -2.97 13.62 22.51
CA GLY A 169 -2.84 12.98 23.81
C GLY A 169 -3.94 11.95 24.08
N LYS A 170 -4.42 11.87 25.33
CA LYS A 170 -5.33 10.81 25.78
C LYS A 170 -6.78 11.28 25.84
N ILE A 171 -7.70 10.36 25.52
CA ILE A 171 -9.12 10.54 25.81
C ILE A 171 -9.33 10.41 27.33
N GLU A 172 -9.86 11.46 27.96
CA GLU A 172 -10.10 11.54 29.40
C GLU A 172 -11.59 11.43 29.72
N GLU A 173 -11.91 10.97 30.93
CA GLU A 173 -13.27 10.84 31.43
C GLU A 173 -13.34 11.47 32.82
N ALA A 174 -14.26 12.41 33.00
CA ALA A 174 -14.45 13.13 34.25
C ALA A 174 -15.39 12.38 35.20
N GLU A 175 -15.30 12.68 36.51
CA GLU A 175 -16.09 12.04 37.60
C GLU A 175 -17.62 12.06 37.39
N ASN A 176 -18.14 12.88 36.47
CA ASN A 176 -19.55 12.93 36.13
C ASN A 176 -19.97 11.93 35.03
N GLY A 177 -19.04 11.22 34.37
CA GLY A 177 -19.27 10.35 33.20
C GLY A 177 -19.17 11.07 31.85
N SER A 178 -18.70 12.32 31.82
CA SER A 178 -18.43 13.06 30.60
C SER A 178 -17.04 12.72 30.08
N VAL A 179 -16.97 12.12 28.90
CA VAL A 179 -15.72 11.96 28.15
C VAL A 179 -15.35 13.28 27.47
N THR A 180 -14.06 13.60 27.44
CA THR A 180 -13.49 14.75 26.72
C THR A 180 -12.20 14.36 26.00
N TYR A 181 -12.04 14.85 24.78
CA TYR A 181 -10.87 14.63 23.93
C TYR A 181 -10.62 15.85 23.04
N GLU A 182 -9.37 16.02 22.63
CA GLU A 182 -8.98 17.01 21.63
C GLU A 182 -8.40 16.30 20.40
N LEU A 183 -8.81 16.71 19.20
CA LEU A 183 -8.27 16.18 17.96
C LEU A 183 -6.84 16.69 17.73
N ALA A 184 -5.96 15.84 17.18
CA ALA A 184 -4.62 16.25 16.78
C ALA A 184 -4.68 17.40 15.77
N GLN A 185 -3.69 18.31 15.80
CA GLN A 185 -3.67 19.45 14.90
C GLN A 185 -3.64 19.04 13.42
N SER A 186 -2.94 17.95 13.10
CA SER A 186 -2.98 17.25 11.81
C SER A 186 -4.40 16.83 11.40
N THR A 187 -5.17 16.24 12.30
CA THR A 187 -6.57 15.86 12.05
C THR A 187 -7.43 17.10 11.80
N LYS A 188 -7.35 18.12 12.67
CA LYS A 188 -8.10 19.38 12.54
C LYS A 188 -7.86 20.07 11.19
N ASP A 189 -6.60 20.24 10.80
CA ASP A 189 -6.24 20.93 9.55
C ASP A 189 -6.64 20.10 8.32
N TYR A 190 -6.52 18.77 8.37
CA TYR A 190 -6.99 17.90 7.29
C TYR A 190 -8.52 17.93 7.14
N LEU A 191 -9.27 17.94 8.26
CA LEU A 191 -10.73 18.09 8.27
C LEU A 191 -11.18 19.41 7.62
N ILE A 192 -10.46 20.50 7.88
CA ILE A 192 -10.74 21.81 7.27
C ILE A 192 -10.53 21.75 5.74
N LEU A 193 -9.44 21.13 5.27
CA LEU A 193 -9.19 20.94 3.84
C LEU A 193 -10.25 20.05 3.18
N TYR A 194 -10.60 18.92 3.81
CA TYR A 194 -11.66 18.01 3.36
C TYR A 194 -13.01 18.73 3.27
N LYS A 195 -13.38 19.51 4.30
CA LYS A 195 -14.61 20.31 4.30
C LYS A 195 -14.64 21.28 3.12
N ASN A 196 -13.61 22.12 2.97
CA ASN A 196 -13.52 23.12 1.89
C ASN A 196 -13.63 22.46 0.50
N PHE A 197 -13.00 21.30 0.30
CA PHE A 197 -13.12 20.51 -0.92
C PHE A 197 -14.55 20.00 -1.14
N THR A 198 -15.21 19.45 -0.11
CA THR A 198 -16.59 18.96 -0.25
C THR A 198 -17.61 20.06 -0.50
N GLU A 199 -17.44 21.23 0.10
CA GLU A 199 -18.27 22.43 -0.14
C GLU A 199 -18.10 22.92 -1.58
N CYS A 200 -16.85 23.16 -2.02
CA CYS A 200 -16.54 23.52 -3.41
C CYS A 200 -17.15 22.55 -4.43
N ARG A 201 -17.00 21.24 -4.21
CA ARG A 201 -17.58 20.22 -5.09
C ARG A 201 -19.11 20.33 -5.17
N SER A 202 -19.78 20.61 -4.04
CA SER A 202 -21.25 20.72 -4.00
C SER A 202 -21.78 21.93 -4.79
N ASP A 203 -21.02 23.03 -4.84
CA ASP A 203 -21.36 24.23 -5.62
C ASP A 203 -21.29 23.99 -7.14
N TYR A 204 -20.31 23.21 -7.60
CA TYR A 204 -20.07 23.02 -9.05
C TYR A 204 -20.79 21.81 -9.65
N VAL A 205 -20.88 20.68 -8.94
CA VAL A 205 -21.33 19.39 -9.50
C VAL A 205 -22.77 19.43 -10.06
N ASN A 206 -23.65 20.22 -9.43
CA ASN A 206 -25.06 20.35 -9.84
C ASN A 206 -25.29 21.43 -10.91
N VAL A 207 -24.28 22.28 -11.20
CA VAL A 207 -24.48 23.56 -11.91
C VAL A 207 -23.76 23.59 -13.26
N THR A 208 -22.59 22.96 -13.37
CA THR A 208 -21.72 23.08 -14.57
C THR A 208 -21.03 21.79 -15.03
N GLY A 209 -21.29 20.65 -14.36
CA GLY A 209 -20.74 19.35 -14.74
C GLY A 209 -19.30 19.11 -14.25
N ASN A 210 -18.77 17.91 -14.49
CA ASN A 210 -17.54 17.42 -13.86
C ASN A 210 -16.32 18.33 -14.13
N ASP A 211 -16.15 18.81 -15.38
CA ASP A 211 -15.00 19.64 -15.78
C ASP A 211 -14.84 20.91 -14.92
N SER A 212 -15.93 21.51 -14.45
CA SER A 212 -15.85 22.71 -13.60
C SER A 212 -15.41 22.36 -12.18
N VAL A 213 -15.81 21.20 -11.64
CA VAL A 213 -15.29 20.66 -10.38
C VAL A 213 -13.79 20.40 -10.50
N CYS A 214 -13.38 19.75 -11.59
CA CYS A 214 -11.98 19.39 -11.87
C CYS A 214 -11.05 20.60 -12.01
N ASN A 215 -11.57 21.76 -12.44
CA ASN A 215 -10.80 22.99 -12.59
C ASN A 215 -10.82 23.85 -11.32
N ASN A 216 -11.99 24.11 -10.73
CA ASN A 216 -12.11 25.03 -9.60
C ASN A 216 -11.63 24.39 -8.27
N CYS A 217 -12.06 23.17 -7.97
CA CYS A 217 -11.76 22.50 -6.68
C CYS A 217 -10.38 21.81 -6.64
N LYS A 218 -9.63 21.85 -7.75
CA LYS A 218 -8.30 21.25 -7.89
C LYS A 218 -7.31 21.66 -6.81
N HIS A 219 -7.36 22.92 -6.39
CA HIS A 219 -6.43 23.46 -5.41
C HIS A 219 -6.66 22.87 -4.00
N TYR A 220 -7.92 22.65 -3.61
CA TYR A 220 -8.24 21.93 -2.36
C TYR A 220 -7.82 20.45 -2.44
N TYR A 221 -8.12 19.77 -3.53
CA TYR A 221 -7.70 18.38 -3.75
C TYR A 221 -6.16 18.22 -3.65
N LEU A 222 -5.40 19.10 -4.30
CA LEU A 222 -3.94 19.09 -4.24
C LEU A 222 -3.40 19.44 -2.85
N ALA A 223 -4.07 20.33 -2.10
CA ALA A 223 -3.70 20.63 -0.72
C ALA A 223 -3.93 19.42 0.22
N MET A 224 -5.08 18.76 0.12
CA MET A 224 -5.36 17.51 0.85
C MET A 224 -4.35 16.42 0.50
N ASN A 225 -4.08 16.21 -0.79
CA ASN A 225 -3.18 15.16 -1.25
C ASN A 225 -1.73 15.42 -0.85
N LYS A 226 -1.29 16.70 -0.85
CA LYS A 226 0.02 17.07 -0.28
C LYS A 226 0.05 16.76 1.22
N MET A 227 -0.94 17.23 1.98
CA MET A 227 -0.96 17.05 3.44
C MET A 227 -0.99 15.56 3.85
N PHE A 228 -1.75 14.73 3.13
CA PHE A 228 -1.77 13.28 3.35
C PHE A 228 -0.41 12.63 3.08
N ASN A 229 0.27 13.04 2.01
CA ASN A 229 1.63 12.59 1.73
C ASN A 229 2.65 13.12 2.76
N ASP A 230 2.49 14.35 3.24
CA ASP A 230 3.29 14.90 4.33
C ASP A 230 3.09 14.08 5.63
N LEU A 231 1.86 13.60 5.92
CA LEU A 231 1.60 12.69 7.06
C LEU A 231 2.26 11.32 6.86
N LEU A 232 2.15 10.71 5.66
CA LEU A 232 2.80 9.43 5.32
C LEU A 232 4.33 9.46 5.45
N MET A 233 4.96 10.64 5.34
CA MET A 233 6.41 10.80 5.53
C MET A 233 6.83 11.02 6.99
N ASN A 234 5.90 11.42 7.87
CA ASN A 234 6.20 11.81 9.24
C ASN A 234 5.63 10.86 10.31
N SER A 235 4.81 9.86 9.94
CA SER A 235 4.18 8.93 10.89
C SER A 235 4.09 7.51 10.33
N GLU A 236 4.42 6.51 11.17
CA GLU A 236 4.34 5.09 10.81
C GLU A 236 2.89 4.59 10.65
N HIS A 237 1.96 5.22 11.38
CA HIS A 237 0.53 4.94 11.33
C HIS A 237 -0.24 6.26 11.19
N ILE A 238 -1.38 6.24 10.50
CA ILE A 238 -2.26 7.39 10.29
C ILE A 238 -3.68 7.00 10.72
N CYS A 239 -4.34 7.91 11.45
CA CYS A 239 -5.77 7.88 11.77
C CYS A 239 -6.62 7.35 10.59
N MET A 240 -7.30 6.21 10.75
CA MET A 240 -7.99 5.56 9.62
C MET A 240 -9.13 6.42 9.01
N ASP A 241 -9.75 7.30 9.80
CA ASP A 241 -10.72 8.28 9.30
C ASP A 241 -10.11 9.18 8.20
N ILE A 242 -8.84 9.61 8.36
CA ILE A 242 -8.09 10.39 7.35
C ILE A 242 -7.82 9.54 6.09
N VAL A 243 -7.50 8.26 6.28
CA VAL A 243 -7.18 7.31 5.20
C VAL A 243 -8.39 7.01 4.32
N ASP A 244 -9.56 6.69 4.90
CA ASP A 244 -10.80 6.49 4.13
C ASP A 244 -11.27 7.78 3.46
N MET A 245 -11.17 8.93 4.17
CA MET A 245 -11.43 10.25 3.58
C MET A 245 -10.59 10.50 2.32
N MET A 246 -9.28 10.19 2.34
CA MET A 246 -8.40 10.35 1.17
C MET A 246 -8.74 9.34 0.08
N ASN A 247 -8.89 8.06 0.41
CA ASN A 247 -9.15 6.99 -0.56
C ASN A 247 -10.49 7.21 -1.29
N TYR A 248 -11.55 7.56 -0.56
CA TYR A 248 -12.84 7.96 -1.15
C TYR A 248 -12.71 9.20 -2.03
N THR A 249 -11.94 10.21 -1.58
CA THR A 249 -11.68 11.43 -2.36
C THR A 249 -10.93 11.14 -3.66
N ARG A 250 -9.91 10.27 -3.65
CA ARG A 250 -9.16 9.84 -4.84
C ARG A 250 -10.04 9.07 -5.82
N LEU A 251 -10.83 8.11 -5.33
CA LEU A 251 -11.77 7.32 -6.15
C LEU A 251 -12.80 8.21 -6.85
N MET A 252 -13.39 9.15 -6.12
CA MET A 252 -14.38 10.08 -6.68
C MET A 252 -13.74 11.14 -7.60
N TRP A 253 -12.55 11.66 -7.28
CA TRP A 253 -11.83 12.62 -8.12
C TRP A 253 -11.38 12.00 -9.44
N GLY A 254 -10.80 10.81 -9.41
CA GLY A 254 -10.26 10.14 -10.60
C GLY A 254 -11.30 9.33 -11.38
N GLY A 255 -12.14 8.56 -10.70
CA GLY A 255 -13.10 7.64 -11.31
C GLY A 255 -14.45 8.27 -11.63
N GLU A 256 -15.12 8.88 -10.64
CA GLU A 256 -16.47 9.46 -10.84
C GLU A 256 -16.44 10.78 -11.63
N LEU A 257 -15.48 11.65 -11.32
CA LEU A 257 -15.36 12.95 -11.96
C LEU A 257 -14.45 12.95 -13.20
N GLY A 258 -13.52 11.99 -13.33
CA GLY A 258 -12.57 11.94 -14.46
C GLY A 258 -11.45 13.00 -14.38
N CYS A 259 -11.21 13.62 -13.23
CA CYS A 259 -10.28 14.75 -13.09
C CYS A 259 -8.78 14.38 -13.21
N THR A 260 -8.45 13.09 -13.36
CA THR A 260 -7.08 12.59 -13.54
C THR A 260 -6.53 13.05 -14.89
N ASN A 261 -5.78 14.14 -14.86
CA ASN A 261 -5.00 14.59 -16.01
C ASN A 261 -3.79 13.67 -16.18
N ILE A 262 -3.98 12.53 -16.86
CA ILE A 262 -2.87 11.70 -17.37
C ILE A 262 -2.02 12.63 -18.26
N PRO A 263 -0.78 12.97 -17.88
CA PRO A 263 -0.03 13.99 -18.59
C PRO A 263 0.44 13.42 -19.94
N ARG A 264 0.56 14.27 -20.96
CA ARG A 264 0.94 13.87 -22.33
C ARG A 264 2.38 13.37 -22.49
N LEU A 265 3.06 12.97 -21.41
CA LEU A 265 4.37 12.30 -21.44
C LEU A 265 4.33 10.94 -22.16
N ILE A 266 3.15 10.34 -22.31
CA ILE A 266 2.96 9.14 -23.16
C ILE A 266 3.45 9.40 -24.59
N GLU A 267 3.25 10.61 -25.15
CA GLU A 267 3.69 10.96 -26.51
C GLU A 267 5.22 10.84 -26.70
N PRO A 268 6.09 11.55 -25.94
CA PRO A 268 7.53 11.39 -26.06
C PRO A 268 8.03 10.00 -25.62
N ILE A 269 7.40 9.34 -24.64
CA ILE A 269 7.80 7.98 -24.22
C ILE A 269 7.63 6.98 -25.38
N ILE A 270 6.50 7.03 -26.10
CA ILE A 270 6.28 6.18 -27.29
C ILE A 270 7.32 6.48 -28.37
N ILE A 271 7.62 7.75 -28.64
CA ILE A 271 8.62 8.15 -29.65
C ILE A 271 10.01 7.59 -29.30
N ILE A 272 10.43 7.72 -28.03
CA ILE A 272 11.71 7.20 -27.53
C ILE A 272 11.76 5.66 -27.66
N ALA A 273 10.71 4.96 -27.24
CA ALA A 273 10.62 3.51 -27.34
C ALA A 273 10.71 3.01 -28.79
N VAL A 274 10.02 3.68 -29.73
CA VAL A 274 10.08 3.36 -31.16
C VAL A 274 11.48 3.58 -31.74
N VAL A 275 12.18 4.65 -31.36
CA VAL A 275 13.57 4.90 -31.79
C VAL A 275 14.51 3.81 -31.29
N PHE A 276 14.43 3.43 -30.00
CA PHE A 276 15.22 2.33 -29.46
C PHE A 276 14.90 0.98 -30.10
N PHE A 277 13.64 0.71 -30.43
CA PHE A 277 13.24 -0.51 -31.14
C PHE A 277 13.79 -0.57 -32.58
N ILE A 278 13.82 0.55 -33.30
CA ILE A 278 14.28 0.62 -34.70
C ILE A 278 15.82 0.58 -34.81
N MET A 279 16.55 1.14 -33.83
CA MET A 279 18.01 1.29 -33.90
C MET A 279 18.77 -0.03 -34.20
N PRO A 280 18.47 -1.18 -33.57
CA PRO A 280 19.08 -2.47 -33.92
C PRO A 280 18.87 -2.89 -35.38
N PHE A 281 17.70 -2.63 -35.97
CA PHE A 281 17.43 -2.98 -37.37
C PHE A 281 18.26 -2.12 -38.34
N ILE A 282 18.44 -0.83 -38.03
CA ILE A 282 19.34 0.06 -38.79
C ILE A 282 20.80 -0.40 -38.63
N PHE A 283 21.22 -0.80 -37.43
CA PHE A 283 22.57 -1.30 -37.17
C PHE A 283 22.88 -2.60 -37.94
N TYR A 284 22.05 -3.63 -37.81
CA TYR A 284 22.25 -4.89 -38.55
C TYR A 284 22.01 -4.74 -40.06
N GLY A 285 21.12 -3.83 -40.48
CA GLY A 285 20.91 -3.48 -41.88
C GLY A 285 22.15 -2.82 -42.50
N SER A 286 22.71 -1.79 -41.86
CA SER A 286 23.93 -1.12 -42.32
C SER A 286 25.14 -2.06 -42.34
N LEU A 287 25.31 -2.93 -41.33
CA LEU A 287 26.32 -3.99 -41.35
C LEU A 287 26.16 -4.96 -42.55
N LYS A 288 24.95 -5.21 -43.03
CA LYS A 288 24.70 -6.08 -44.20
C LYS A 288 25.00 -5.39 -45.54
N PHE A 289 24.82 -4.08 -45.64
CA PHE A 289 25.08 -3.31 -46.88
C PHE A 289 26.52 -2.80 -46.98
N TYR A 290 27.09 -2.29 -45.88
CA TYR A 290 28.46 -1.77 -45.83
C TYR A 290 29.50 -2.79 -45.37
N GLY A 291 29.07 -3.97 -44.90
CA GLY A 291 29.93 -5.10 -44.59
C GLY A 291 30.60 -5.65 -45.84
N THR A 292 31.75 -5.08 -46.20
CA THR A 292 32.52 -5.50 -47.37
C THR A 292 32.83 -7.00 -47.31
N LYS A 293 32.48 -7.73 -48.37
CA LYS A 293 32.95 -9.10 -48.57
C LYS A 293 34.46 -9.07 -48.83
N THR A 294 35.24 -9.07 -47.76
CA THR A 294 36.67 -9.35 -47.83
C THR A 294 36.85 -10.80 -48.25
N GLU A 295 36.86 -11.07 -49.56
CA GLU A 295 37.23 -12.37 -50.09
C GLU A 295 38.67 -12.68 -49.68
N LYS A 296 38.81 -13.48 -48.62
CA LYS A 296 40.08 -14.08 -48.23
C LYS A 296 40.48 -15.04 -49.35
N LYS A 297 41.18 -14.51 -50.36
CA LYS A 297 41.81 -15.30 -51.42
C LYS A 297 42.73 -16.31 -50.77
N ILE A 298 42.27 -17.55 -50.66
CA ILE A 298 43.08 -18.68 -50.22
C ILE A 298 44.16 -18.86 -51.28
N MET A 299 45.36 -18.37 -50.97
CA MET A 299 46.54 -18.50 -51.82
C MET A 299 46.74 -19.99 -52.12
N LYS A 300 46.45 -20.43 -53.35
CA LYS A 300 46.74 -21.79 -53.78
C LYS A 300 48.26 -21.98 -53.72
N GLN A 301 48.73 -22.69 -52.69
CA GLN A 301 50.15 -22.93 -52.46
C GLN A 301 50.75 -23.60 -53.71
N LYS A 302 51.65 -22.87 -54.37
CA LYS A 302 52.26 -23.29 -55.63
C LYS A 302 53.19 -24.47 -55.33
N ARG A 303 52.74 -25.70 -55.60
CA ARG A 303 53.54 -26.92 -55.41
C ARG A 303 54.88 -26.75 -56.12
N LEU A 304 55.97 -26.83 -55.36
CA LEU A 304 57.32 -26.87 -55.91
C LEU A 304 57.46 -28.16 -56.74
N THR A 305 57.80 -28.01 -58.02
CA THR A 305 58.20 -29.15 -58.86
C THR A 305 59.52 -29.72 -58.32
N PRO A 306 59.61 -31.03 -58.01
CA PRO A 306 60.80 -31.60 -57.43
C PRO A 306 61.98 -31.50 -58.40
N SER A 307 63.13 -31.01 -57.91
CA SER A 307 64.37 -30.99 -58.68
C SER A 307 64.85 -32.42 -58.92
N ARG A 308 65.24 -32.74 -60.15
CA ARG A 308 65.58 -34.11 -60.58
C ARG A 308 67.03 -34.45 -60.23
N ALA A 309 67.32 -34.57 -58.94
CA ALA A 309 68.60 -35.07 -58.45
C ALA A 309 68.85 -36.51 -58.93
N LYS A 310 70.10 -36.83 -59.24
CA LYS A 310 70.55 -38.13 -59.76
C LYS A 310 70.78 -39.12 -58.59
N PRO A 311 70.45 -40.41 -58.72
CA PRO A 311 70.43 -41.33 -57.58
C PRO A 311 71.77 -42.02 -57.29
N ASP A 312 72.17 -41.97 -56.04
CA ASP A 312 73.07 -42.85 -55.27
C ASP A 312 72.70 -42.62 -53.79
N GLY A 313 72.68 -43.56 -52.83
CA GLY A 313 72.81 -45.02 -52.83
C GLY A 313 72.89 -45.52 -51.36
N PHE A 314 72.32 -46.69 -51.02
CA PHE A 314 72.22 -47.29 -49.67
C PHE A 314 71.36 -46.49 -48.64
N ILE A 315 70.40 -47.05 -47.88
CA ILE A 315 70.33 -48.23 -46.99
C ILE A 315 71.07 -48.00 -45.65
N GLY A 316 70.32 -47.86 -44.54
CA GLY A 316 70.87 -47.76 -43.18
C GLY A 316 69.83 -47.48 -42.08
N ASN A 317 69.66 -48.46 -41.17
CA ASN A 317 68.71 -48.55 -40.04
C ASN A 317 68.77 -47.45 -38.95
N GLY A 318 67.80 -47.44 -38.02
CA GLY A 318 67.83 -46.68 -36.73
C GLY A 318 66.56 -45.83 -36.53
N GLU A 319 65.84 -45.76 -35.39
CA GLU A 319 66.15 -45.91 -33.94
C GLU A 319 67.17 -44.88 -33.40
N ARG A 320 66.99 -44.19 -32.25
CA ARG A 320 65.85 -44.06 -31.29
C ARG A 320 66.13 -42.87 -30.32
N ALA A 321 65.15 -42.53 -29.47
CA ALA A 321 65.19 -41.58 -28.33
C ALA A 321 65.14 -40.06 -28.69
N VAL A 322 64.36 -39.15 -28.07
CA VAL A 322 63.70 -39.00 -26.72
C VAL A 322 64.52 -38.17 -25.72
N LEU A 323 63.80 -37.50 -24.77
CA LEU A 323 64.18 -36.55 -23.71
C LEU A 323 63.96 -35.07 -24.09
N LEU A 324 63.35 -34.15 -23.32
CA LEU A 324 62.31 -34.08 -22.25
C LEU A 324 61.83 -32.60 -22.24
N ASP A 325 60.67 -32.10 -21.80
CA ASP A 325 59.26 -32.53 -21.60
C ASP A 325 58.41 -31.25 -21.87
N ASN A 326 57.27 -30.82 -21.27
CA ASN A 326 56.27 -31.26 -20.27
C ASN A 326 54.94 -30.51 -20.62
N GLU A 327 53.79 -30.45 -19.91
CA GLU A 327 53.36 -30.83 -18.55
C GLU A 327 51.84 -31.20 -18.58
N GLU A 328 51.05 -30.93 -17.52
CA GLU A 328 49.70 -31.47 -17.32
C GLU A 328 48.49 -30.53 -17.63
N THR A 329 47.29 -31.02 -17.32
CA THR A 329 45.94 -30.47 -17.56
C THR A 329 45.24 -30.18 -16.19
N PRO A 330 43.90 -30.14 -15.93
CA PRO A 330 42.70 -30.07 -16.80
C PRO A 330 41.54 -29.10 -16.33
N THR A 331 40.60 -28.81 -17.25
CA THR A 331 39.12 -28.65 -17.12
C THR A 331 38.38 -27.90 -15.96
N SER A 332 37.12 -27.53 -16.27
CA SER A 332 35.94 -27.31 -15.37
C SER A 332 35.64 -25.85 -14.95
N LEU A 333 34.43 -25.42 -14.53
CA LEU A 333 33.07 -26.04 -14.47
C LEU A 333 31.99 -24.92 -14.44
N TRP A 334 30.71 -25.24 -14.72
CA TRP A 334 29.55 -24.36 -14.44
C TRP A 334 28.87 -24.74 -13.11
N LYS A 335 28.36 -23.77 -12.32
CA LYS A 335 27.44 -24.04 -11.19
C LYS A 335 26.44 -22.90 -10.96
N THR A 336 25.26 -23.22 -10.41
CA THR A 336 24.13 -22.29 -10.16
C THR A 336 23.36 -22.67 -8.88
N ARG A 337 22.47 -21.76 -8.41
CA ARG A 337 21.55 -21.86 -7.24
C ARG A 337 22.21 -21.88 -5.84
N GLY A 338 21.55 -21.40 -4.79
CA GLY A 338 20.20 -20.78 -4.71
C GLY A 338 19.78 -20.39 -3.27
N HIS A 339 18.54 -19.93 -3.08
CA HIS A 339 17.93 -19.66 -1.76
C HIS A 339 17.89 -20.91 -0.85
N HIS A 340 18.06 -20.73 0.47
CA HIS A 340 16.93 -20.71 1.42
C HIS A 340 17.37 -20.46 2.87
N SER A 341 16.61 -19.61 3.56
CA SER A 341 16.10 -19.75 4.93
C SER A 341 14.95 -18.76 5.05
#